data_AF-A0A0G0RQE6-F1
#
_entry.id   AF-A0A0G0RQE6-F1
#
_cell.length_a   1.000
_cell.length_b   1.000
_cell.length_c   1.000
_cell.angle_alpha   90.00
_cell.angle_beta   90.00
_cell.angle_gamma   90.00
#
_symmetry.space_group_name_H-M   'P 1'
#
loop_
_entity.id
_entity.type
_entity.pdbx_description
1 polymer ?
#
loop_
_entity_poly.entity_id
_entity_poly.type
_entity_poly.pdbx_seq_one_letter_code
_entity_poly.pdbx_strand_id
1 'polypeptide(L)'
;MPTPDNQIEDIFSSVDKTPKNQNQGSNLLYSNSALEATKPLTVEAGTKTKKIWFIVGLILIVAILSIVIYVMIKQFGLFQKTPIDTPVVPYPDTQEEVIVPQIITPEVETQTDVPAIDDADNDGLSLQEETTLQTNPNKADTDNDDLSDYDEVKIFLTDPLASDTDGDGYLDGEEVKGGYNPKGAGQLLNFNEALNNLKTKQ
;
A
#
# COMPACT_ATOMS: atom_id res chain seq x y z
N MET A 1 -0.74 10.72 58.77
CA MET A 1 -2.14 10.98 59.14
C MET A 1 -3.00 10.87 57.88
N PRO A 2 -4.26 10.40 58.00
CA PRO A 2 -4.91 9.50 57.05
C PRO A 2 -5.53 10.17 55.80
N THR A 3 -5.90 9.29 54.86
CA THR A 3 -6.58 9.43 53.56
C THR A 3 -7.68 10.48 53.44
N PRO A 4 -7.96 10.91 52.20
CA PRO A 4 -9.35 10.97 51.74
C PRO A 4 -9.48 10.28 50.37
N ASP A 5 -10.22 9.18 50.31
CA ASP A 5 -11.67 9.11 50.10
C ASP A 5 -12.06 9.30 48.64
N ASN A 6 -12.42 8.15 48.06
CA ASN A 6 -13.01 7.94 46.77
C ASN A 6 -14.51 8.31 46.87
N GLN A 7 -14.97 9.28 46.10
CA GLN A 7 -16.39 9.54 45.87
C GLN A 7 -16.58 9.90 44.39
N ILE A 8 -17.04 8.91 43.63
CA ILE A 8 -17.66 9.12 42.32
C ILE A 8 -19.12 9.47 42.60
N GLU A 9 -19.53 10.68 42.25
CA GLU A 9 -20.94 11.11 42.28
C GLU A 9 -21.44 11.48 40.88
N ASP A 10 -22.70 11.10 40.67
CA ASP A 10 -23.48 11.04 39.45
C ASP A 10 -23.70 12.39 38.75
N ILE A 11 -23.39 12.46 37.45
CA ILE A 11 -23.58 13.67 36.60
C ILE A 11 -24.79 13.54 35.66
N PHE A 12 -25.87 12.87 36.08
CA PHE A 12 -27.13 12.93 35.33
C PHE A 12 -28.32 13.18 36.26
N SER A 13 -28.45 14.44 36.67
CA SER A 13 -29.67 14.97 37.26
C SER A 13 -30.02 16.31 36.63
N SER A 14 -31.13 16.29 35.89
CA SER A 14 -32.11 17.39 35.74
C SER A 14 -31.71 18.60 34.88
N VAL A 15 -32.49 18.88 33.83
CA VAL A 15 -33.47 20.00 33.85
C VAL A 15 -34.19 20.12 32.49
N ASP A 16 -35.49 19.87 32.56
CA ASP A 16 -36.55 20.24 31.62
C ASP A 16 -36.77 21.77 31.60
N LYS A 17 -37.16 22.34 30.45
CA LYS A 17 -37.86 23.63 30.34
C LYS A 17 -38.30 23.91 28.90
N THR A 18 -39.58 23.66 28.63
CA THR A 18 -40.37 24.45 27.65
C THR A 18 -41.00 25.66 28.35
N PRO A 19 -41.31 26.74 27.61
CA PRO A 19 -42.49 27.53 27.94
C PRO A 19 -43.38 27.91 26.73
N LYS A 20 -44.69 27.89 27.00
CA LYS A 20 -45.84 28.44 26.25
C LYS A 20 -45.79 29.98 26.17
N ASN A 21 -46.48 30.60 25.20
CA ASN A 21 -47.58 31.54 25.54
C ASN A 21 -48.56 31.93 24.41
N GLN A 22 -49.81 32.15 24.88
CA GLN A 22 -51.11 32.69 24.44
C GLN A 22 -51.13 33.77 23.34
N ASN A 23 -52.23 34.08 22.62
CA ASN A 23 -53.61 34.39 23.05
C ASN A 23 -54.50 34.53 21.77
N GLN A 24 -55.65 33.84 21.63
CA GLN A 24 -57.05 34.25 21.94
C GLN A 24 -57.88 34.88 20.80
N GLY A 25 -59.13 34.39 20.72
CA GLY A 25 -60.34 35.03 20.17
C GLY A 25 -60.61 34.80 18.68
N SER A 26 -61.82 34.57 18.16
CA SER A 26 -63.14 34.16 18.63
C SER A 26 -64.10 34.31 17.44
N ASN A 27 -64.95 33.30 17.21
CA ASN A 27 -66.31 33.36 16.67
C ASN A 27 -66.64 33.97 15.28
N LEU A 28 -67.20 33.09 14.45
CA LEU A 28 -68.54 33.14 13.82
C LEU A 28 -68.83 34.04 12.59
N LEU A 29 -69.34 33.34 11.57
CA LEU A 29 -70.47 33.66 10.66
C LEU A 29 -70.25 34.47 9.36
N TYR A 30 -71.03 34.00 8.38
CA TYR A 30 -71.50 34.57 7.12
C TYR A 30 -70.76 34.26 5.80
N SER A 31 -71.57 33.62 4.94
CA SER A 31 -71.56 33.49 3.49
C SER A 31 -71.16 34.76 2.74
N ASN A 32 -70.54 34.60 1.55
CA ASN A 32 -70.97 35.22 0.30
C ASN A 32 -70.28 34.56 -0.91
N SER A 33 -71.08 34.23 -1.93
CA SER A 33 -70.63 33.95 -3.29
C SER A 33 -69.92 35.17 -3.88
N ALA A 34 -68.75 34.99 -4.49
CA ALA A 34 -68.23 35.86 -5.53
C ALA A 34 -67.25 35.07 -6.42
N LEU A 35 -67.54 35.03 -7.72
CA LEU A 35 -66.55 34.66 -8.74
C LEU A 35 -65.42 35.68 -8.70
N GLU A 36 -64.16 35.23 -8.77
CA GLU A 36 -63.10 35.95 -9.48
C GLU A 36 -61.90 35.03 -9.75
N ALA A 37 -61.50 34.96 -11.01
CA ALA A 37 -60.47 34.07 -11.53
C ALA A 37 -59.06 34.49 -11.07
N THR A 38 -58.25 33.54 -10.59
CA THR A 38 -56.79 33.74 -10.51
C THR A 38 -55.98 32.49 -10.92
N LYS A 39 -55.22 32.68 -12.01
CA LYS A 39 -53.91 32.12 -12.39
C LYS A 39 -53.79 30.61 -12.74
N PRO A 40 -53.25 30.26 -13.92
CA PRO A 40 -52.99 28.86 -14.26
C PRO A 40 -51.86 28.29 -13.39
N LEU A 41 -52.07 27.07 -12.90
CA LEU A 41 -51.06 26.23 -12.28
C LEU A 41 -49.92 25.98 -13.26
N THR A 42 -48.79 26.65 -13.05
CA THR A 42 -47.52 26.28 -13.66
C THR A 42 -47.05 24.97 -13.01
N VAL A 43 -47.13 23.87 -13.75
CA VAL A 43 -46.51 22.60 -13.35
C VAL A 43 -45.00 22.77 -13.49
N GLU A 44 -44.29 22.91 -12.38
CA GLU A 44 -42.82 22.91 -12.35
C GLU A 44 -42.34 21.47 -12.64
N ALA A 45 -42.04 21.19 -13.91
CA ALA A 45 -41.49 19.90 -14.34
C ALA A 45 -40.05 19.77 -13.81
N GLY A 46 -39.93 19.07 -12.69
CA GLY A 46 -38.72 18.94 -11.89
C GLY A 46 -37.50 18.35 -12.62
N THR A 47 -36.34 18.90 -12.28
CA THR A 47 -34.97 18.59 -12.72
C THR A 47 -34.46 17.17 -12.44
N LYS A 48 -35.32 16.25 -11.97
CA LYS A 48 -34.95 14.89 -11.55
C LYS A 48 -34.56 13.98 -12.70
N THR A 49 -35.10 14.19 -13.90
CA THR A 49 -34.78 13.36 -15.08
C THR A 49 -33.33 13.54 -15.56
N LYS A 50 -32.78 14.77 -15.48
CA LYS A 50 -31.41 15.06 -15.90
C LYS A 50 -30.35 14.37 -15.02
N LYS A 51 -30.61 14.22 -13.72
CA LYS A 51 -29.71 13.51 -12.79
C LYS A 51 -29.72 11.99 -13.02
N ILE A 52 -30.88 11.41 -13.36
CA ILE A 52 -31.00 9.99 -13.71
C ILE A 52 -30.22 9.69 -14.99
N TRP A 53 -30.34 10.53 -16.02
CA TRP A 53 -29.57 10.39 -17.26
C TRP A 53 -28.04 10.52 -17.03
N PHE A 54 -27.62 11.35 -16.08
CA PHE A 54 -26.20 11.46 -15.70
C PHE A 54 -25.67 10.17 -15.06
N ILE A 55 -26.44 9.57 -14.15
CA ILE A 55 -26.05 8.31 -13.49
C ILE A 55 -26.02 7.15 -14.49
N VAL A 56 -27.01 7.05 -15.38
CA VAL A 56 -27.04 6.04 -16.45
C VAL A 56 -25.86 6.21 -17.41
N GLY A 57 -25.52 7.45 -17.76
CA GLY A 57 -24.34 7.76 -18.58
C GLY A 57 -23.03 7.34 -17.90
N LEU A 58 -22.88 7.61 -16.60
CA LEU A 58 -21.70 7.21 -15.83
C LEU A 58 -21.52 5.69 -15.82
N ILE A 59 -22.60 4.94 -15.58
CA ILE A 59 -22.57 3.47 -15.57
C ILE A 59 -22.15 2.91 -16.95
N LEU A 60 -22.67 3.49 -18.04
CA LEU A 60 -22.27 3.09 -19.39
C LEU A 60 -20.80 3.37 -19.69
N ILE A 61 -20.27 4.52 -19.24
CA ILE A 61 -18.86 4.86 -19.42
C ILE A 61 -17.96 3.86 -18.67
N VAL A 62 -18.29 3.53 -17.43
CA VAL A 62 -17.54 2.55 -16.62
C VAL A 62 -17.58 1.16 -17.28
N ALA A 63 -18.74 0.74 -17.79
CA ALA A 63 -18.87 -0.53 -18.50
C ALA A 63 -18.05 -0.59 -19.81
N ILE A 64 -17.97 0.53 -20.56
CA ILE A 64 -17.14 0.59 -21.76
C ILE A 64 -15.65 0.55 -21.38
N LEU A 65 -15.24 1.29 -20.34
CA LEU A 65 -13.86 1.28 -19.86
C LEU A 65 -13.42 -0.11 -19.38
N SER A 66 -14.26 -0.82 -18.64
CA SER A 66 -13.94 -2.18 -18.18
C SER A 66 -13.75 -3.16 -19.33
N ILE A 67 -14.57 -3.06 -20.39
CA ILE A 67 -14.42 -3.86 -21.62
C ILE A 67 -13.10 -3.51 -22.34
N VAL A 68 -12.77 -2.23 -22.46
CA VAL A 68 -11.51 -1.79 -23.09
C VAL A 68 -10.30 -2.30 -22.32
N ILE A 69 -10.30 -2.19 -20.98
CA ILE A 69 -9.24 -2.72 -20.11
C ILE A 69 -9.12 -4.23 -20.26
N TYR A 70 -10.23 -4.97 -20.26
CA TYR A 70 -10.23 -6.41 -20.46
C TYR A 70 -9.61 -6.81 -21.81
N VAL A 71 -9.98 -6.12 -22.89
CA VAL A 71 -9.40 -6.36 -24.22
C VAL A 71 -7.93 -5.99 -24.25
N MET A 72 -7.51 -4.90 -23.61
CA MET A 72 -6.10 -4.51 -23.50
C MET A 72 -5.27 -5.57 -22.76
N ILE A 73 -5.75 -6.09 -21.64
CA ILE A 73 -5.05 -7.17 -20.90
C ILE A 73 -4.91 -8.41 -21.79
N LYS A 74 -5.98 -8.78 -22.53
CA LYS A 74 -5.97 -9.97 -23.39
C LYS A 74 -5.10 -9.81 -24.65
N GLN A 75 -5.07 -8.63 -25.26
CA GLN A 75 -4.29 -8.34 -26.46
C GLN A 75 -2.82 -8.07 -26.13
N PHE A 76 -2.56 -7.42 -24.99
CA PHE A 76 -1.24 -6.90 -24.65
C PHE A 76 -0.41 -7.84 -23.77
N GLY A 77 -0.95 -9.00 -23.36
CA GLY A 77 -0.20 -10.14 -22.81
C GLY A 77 1.03 -9.71 -21.98
N LEU A 78 0.77 -9.06 -20.84
CA LEU A 78 1.71 -8.23 -20.07
C LEU A 78 2.94 -8.95 -19.47
N PHE A 79 3.23 -10.18 -19.90
CA PHE A 79 4.39 -10.94 -19.45
C PHE A 79 4.95 -11.77 -20.61
N GLN A 80 5.53 -11.10 -21.60
CA GLN A 80 6.60 -11.77 -22.33
C GLN A 80 7.79 -11.84 -21.37
N LYS A 81 7.97 -12.99 -20.70
CA LYS A 81 9.25 -13.35 -20.06
C LYS A 81 10.32 -13.17 -21.12
N THR A 82 11.04 -12.07 -21.08
CA THR A 82 12.27 -11.93 -21.85
C THR A 82 13.24 -12.96 -21.28
N PRO A 83 13.79 -13.88 -22.09
CA PRO A 83 14.94 -14.64 -21.65
C PRO A 83 16.06 -13.63 -21.38
N ILE A 84 16.42 -13.48 -20.11
CA ILE A 84 17.58 -12.70 -19.71
C ILE A 84 18.78 -13.53 -20.14
N ASP A 85 19.32 -13.24 -21.32
CA ASP A 85 20.68 -13.63 -21.66
C ASP A 85 21.60 -12.80 -20.77
N THR A 86 21.87 -13.28 -19.56
CA THR A 86 22.85 -12.69 -18.66
C THR A 86 24.21 -12.80 -19.33
N PRO A 87 24.89 -11.68 -19.68
CA PRO A 87 26.26 -11.77 -20.15
C PRO A 87 27.12 -12.29 -19.00
N VAL A 88 27.61 -13.52 -19.14
CA VAL A 88 28.61 -14.10 -18.25
C VAL A 88 29.83 -13.19 -18.32
N VAL A 89 30.03 -12.39 -17.28
CA VAL A 89 31.24 -11.59 -17.11
C VAL A 89 32.35 -12.58 -16.75
N PRO A 90 33.37 -12.79 -17.59
CA PRO A 90 34.50 -13.62 -17.19
C PRO A 90 35.21 -12.91 -16.03
N TYR A 91 35.21 -13.56 -14.87
CA TYR A 91 35.98 -13.11 -13.71
C TYR A 91 37.47 -13.07 -14.10
N PRO A 92 38.21 -11.98 -13.83
CA PRO A 92 39.64 -11.95 -14.09
C PRO A 92 40.35 -12.90 -13.13
N ASP A 93 40.88 -13.98 -13.68
CA ASP A 93 41.80 -14.92 -13.05
C ASP A 93 43.02 -14.16 -12.52
N THR A 94 42.99 -13.79 -11.24
CA THR A 94 44.12 -13.20 -10.53
C THR A 94 44.62 -14.24 -9.55
N GLN A 95 45.56 -15.06 -10.01
CA GLN A 95 46.31 -15.98 -9.16
C GLN A 95 47.41 -15.20 -8.46
N GLU A 96 47.15 -14.73 -7.26
CA GLU A 96 48.23 -14.51 -6.28
C GLU A 96 48.42 -15.81 -5.48
N GLU A 97 49.47 -16.52 -5.84
CA GLU A 97 49.92 -17.76 -5.21
C GLU A 97 50.45 -17.46 -3.79
N VAL A 98 49.56 -17.52 -2.80
CA VAL A 98 49.96 -17.54 -1.38
C VAL A 98 50.39 -18.97 -1.03
N ILE A 99 51.70 -19.20 -1.05
CA ILE A 99 52.31 -20.47 -0.64
C ILE A 99 52.13 -20.65 0.88
N VAL A 100 51.14 -21.45 1.28
CA VAL A 100 51.00 -21.96 2.66
C VAL A 100 51.56 -23.39 2.70
N PRO A 101 52.53 -23.72 3.59
CA PRO A 101 53.14 -25.05 3.61
C PRO A 101 52.12 -26.12 4.05
N GLN A 102 52.10 -27.21 3.28
CA GLN A 102 51.12 -28.29 3.33
C GLN A 102 51.17 -29.08 4.65
N ILE A 103 50.06 -29.10 5.38
CA ILE A 103 49.79 -30.07 6.44
C ILE A 103 49.05 -31.25 5.79
N ILE A 104 49.70 -32.40 5.79
CA ILE A 104 49.20 -33.66 5.27
C ILE A 104 48.05 -34.14 6.16
N THR A 105 46.82 -34.17 5.62
CA THR A 105 45.69 -34.93 6.19
C THR A 105 44.85 -35.46 5.01
N PRO A 106 44.38 -36.72 5.05
CA PRO A 106 44.17 -37.54 3.86
C PRO A 106 42.88 -37.20 3.11
N GLU A 107 43.01 -37.18 1.78
CA GLU A 107 42.03 -37.57 0.76
C GLU A 107 40.56 -37.60 1.23
N VAL A 108 39.89 -36.45 1.18
CA VAL A 108 38.43 -36.38 1.11
C VAL A 108 38.09 -36.19 -0.35
N GLU A 109 37.45 -37.21 -0.91
CA GLU A 109 36.99 -37.29 -2.29
C GLU A 109 36.16 -36.05 -2.64
N THR A 110 36.50 -35.46 -3.78
CA THR A 110 35.72 -34.44 -4.48
C THR A 110 34.35 -35.00 -4.86
N GLN A 111 33.32 -34.60 -4.13
CA GLN A 111 31.93 -34.69 -4.58
C GLN A 111 31.45 -33.28 -4.93
N THR A 112 31.46 -32.95 -6.21
CA THR A 112 30.63 -31.89 -6.79
C THR A 112 29.16 -32.30 -6.65
N ASP A 113 28.59 -32.11 -5.46
CA ASP A 113 27.15 -31.92 -5.28
C ASP A 113 26.94 -30.41 -5.15
N VAL A 114 26.30 -29.79 -6.13
CA VAL A 114 25.67 -28.49 -5.87
C VAL A 114 24.54 -28.82 -4.91
N PRO A 115 24.60 -28.43 -3.62
CA PRO A 115 23.52 -28.73 -2.70
C PRO A 115 22.25 -28.16 -3.33
N ALA A 116 21.17 -28.96 -3.37
CA ALA A 116 19.85 -28.40 -3.59
C ALA A 116 19.70 -27.26 -2.58
N ILE A 117 19.55 -26.05 -3.09
CA ILE A 117 19.29 -24.87 -2.27
C ILE A 117 17.98 -25.19 -1.54
N ASP A 118 18.11 -25.52 -0.25
CA ASP A 118 16.98 -25.77 0.64
C ASP A 118 16.35 -24.40 0.90
N ASP A 119 15.38 -24.03 0.07
CA ASP A 119 14.65 -22.76 0.07
C ASP A 119 13.16 -23.13 0.27
N ALA A 120 12.69 -22.98 1.50
CA ALA A 120 11.45 -23.61 1.93
C ALA A 120 10.21 -22.77 1.60
N ASP A 121 10.33 -21.45 1.45
CA ASP A 121 9.25 -20.56 1.01
C ASP A 121 9.41 -20.02 -0.42
N ASN A 122 10.55 -20.32 -1.07
CA ASN A 122 10.87 -19.97 -2.45
C ASN A 122 11.04 -18.46 -2.69
N ASP A 123 11.55 -17.73 -1.69
CA ASP A 123 11.89 -16.31 -1.83
C ASP A 123 13.27 -16.07 -2.47
N GLY A 124 14.13 -17.10 -2.49
CA GLY A 124 15.48 -17.07 -3.05
C GLY A 124 16.60 -17.07 -2.01
N LEU A 125 16.31 -17.06 -0.72
CA LEU A 125 17.26 -17.31 0.36
C LEU A 125 17.31 -18.81 0.68
N SER A 126 18.52 -19.31 0.94
CA SER A 126 18.67 -20.66 1.48
C SER A 126 18.36 -20.69 2.97
N LEU A 127 17.91 -21.85 3.49
CA LEU A 127 17.65 -22.10 4.91
C LEU A 127 18.84 -21.70 5.80
N GLN A 128 20.08 -21.85 5.31
CA GLN A 128 21.28 -21.42 6.02
C GLN A 128 21.43 -19.89 6.09
N GLU A 129 21.11 -19.19 5.00
CA GLU A 129 21.08 -17.72 4.98
C GLU A 129 19.98 -17.21 5.92
N GLU A 130 18.79 -17.78 5.84
CA GLU A 130 17.67 -17.42 6.71
C GLU A 130 17.96 -17.66 8.19
N THR A 131 18.59 -18.80 8.52
CA THR A 131 19.04 -19.08 9.89
C THR A 131 20.04 -18.03 10.39
N THR A 132 20.88 -17.50 9.50
CA THR A 132 21.88 -16.48 9.83
C THR A 132 21.24 -15.10 10.00
N LEU A 133 20.25 -14.78 9.17
CA LEU A 133 19.48 -13.54 9.18
C LEU A 133 18.39 -13.53 10.27
N GLN A 134 18.09 -14.71 10.83
CA GLN A 134 17.00 -14.94 11.79
C GLN A 134 15.59 -14.69 11.21
N THR A 135 15.46 -14.80 9.89
CA THR A 135 14.17 -14.76 9.17
C THR A 135 13.41 -16.07 9.35
N ASN A 136 12.14 -16.09 8.96
CA ASN A 136 11.28 -17.26 9.06
C ASN A 136 11.35 -18.10 7.78
N PRO A 137 11.93 -19.32 7.82
CA PRO A 137 12.14 -20.15 6.64
C PRO A 137 10.88 -20.75 6.00
N ASN A 138 9.71 -20.30 6.38
CA ASN A 138 8.45 -20.72 5.77
C ASN A 138 7.61 -19.51 5.36
N LYS A 139 8.22 -18.32 5.31
CA LYS A 139 7.54 -17.07 5.05
C LYS A 139 8.50 -16.13 4.31
N ALA A 140 8.26 -16.01 3.00
CA ALA A 140 9.10 -15.26 2.07
C ALA A 140 9.31 -13.77 2.39
N ASP A 141 8.54 -13.23 3.31
CA ASP A 141 8.60 -11.87 3.86
C ASP A 141 8.49 -12.16 5.36
N THR A 142 9.42 -11.82 6.23
CA THR A 142 9.35 -12.23 7.64
C THR A 142 8.50 -11.28 8.50
N ASP A 143 8.57 -9.98 8.27
CA ASP A 143 7.97 -8.96 9.12
C ASP A 143 6.55 -8.48 8.70
N ASN A 144 6.08 -8.90 7.53
CA ASN A 144 4.79 -8.62 6.88
C ASN A 144 4.64 -7.19 6.33
N ASP A 145 5.68 -6.63 5.75
CA ASP A 145 5.64 -5.30 5.14
C ASP A 145 5.38 -5.30 3.61
N ASP A 146 5.20 -6.50 3.05
CA ASP A 146 5.08 -6.82 1.63
C ASP A 146 6.37 -6.67 0.77
N LEU A 147 7.55 -6.73 1.39
CA LEU A 147 8.86 -6.89 0.75
C LEU A 147 9.44 -8.26 1.16
N SER A 148 9.98 -9.04 0.22
CA SER A 148 10.50 -10.37 0.56
C SER A 148 11.87 -10.29 1.23
N ASP A 149 12.19 -11.21 2.15
CA ASP A 149 13.46 -11.22 2.88
C ASP A 149 14.66 -11.22 1.92
N TYR A 150 14.55 -11.96 0.81
CA TYR A 150 15.52 -11.90 -0.28
C TYR A 150 15.71 -10.48 -0.87
N ASP A 151 14.61 -9.79 -1.19
CA ASP A 151 14.66 -8.45 -1.82
C ASP A 151 15.24 -7.44 -0.83
N GLU A 152 14.85 -7.53 0.44
CA GLU A 152 15.38 -6.74 1.53
C GLU A 152 16.89 -6.91 1.66
N VAL A 153 17.37 -8.15 1.75
CA VAL A 153 18.79 -8.42 2.02
C VAL A 153 19.67 -8.25 0.79
N LYS A 154 19.17 -8.55 -0.42
CA LYS A 154 20.00 -8.58 -1.64
C LYS A 154 19.84 -7.33 -2.52
N ILE A 155 18.72 -6.63 -2.45
CA ILE A 155 18.40 -5.51 -3.36
C ILE A 155 18.36 -4.19 -2.61
N PHE A 156 17.50 -4.08 -1.60
CA PHE A 156 17.21 -2.81 -0.93
C PHE A 156 18.09 -2.54 0.29
N LEU A 157 18.71 -3.58 0.82
CA LEU A 157 19.56 -3.57 2.01
C LEU A 157 18.82 -3.11 3.28
N THR A 158 17.53 -3.42 3.39
CA THR A 158 16.67 -3.18 4.56
C THR A 158 16.86 -4.28 5.61
N ASP A 159 16.21 -4.14 6.78
CA ASP A 159 16.23 -5.13 7.85
C ASP A 159 15.00 -6.05 7.73
N PRO A 160 15.15 -7.33 7.36
CA PRO A 160 14.02 -8.24 7.11
C PRO A 160 13.20 -8.62 8.36
N LEU A 161 13.58 -8.08 9.51
CA LEU A 161 12.87 -8.24 10.78
C LEU A 161 12.14 -6.97 11.21
N ALA A 162 12.20 -5.90 10.43
CA ALA A 162 11.68 -4.59 10.77
C ALA A 162 10.93 -3.98 9.59
N SER A 163 9.60 -3.97 9.69
CA SER A 163 8.70 -3.54 8.61
C SER A 163 8.86 -2.08 8.15
N ASP A 164 9.68 -1.30 8.86
CA ASP A 164 10.02 0.10 8.64
C ASP A 164 11.48 0.25 9.11
N THR A 165 12.42 0.11 8.18
CA THR A 165 13.86 0.04 8.48
C THR A 165 14.42 1.38 8.96
N ASP A 166 13.92 2.49 8.42
CA ASP A 166 14.45 3.82 8.73
C ASP A 166 13.70 4.54 9.86
N GLY A 167 12.54 3.99 10.26
CA GLY A 167 11.73 4.42 11.38
C GLY A 167 10.94 5.71 11.11
N ASP A 168 10.66 6.04 9.86
CA ASP A 168 9.95 7.25 9.48
C ASP A 168 8.41 7.11 9.46
N GLY A 169 7.91 5.88 9.63
CA GLY A 169 6.51 5.52 9.72
C GLY A 169 5.89 5.01 8.41
N TYR A 170 6.67 4.85 7.35
CA TYR A 170 6.28 4.14 6.13
C TYR A 170 6.90 2.74 6.11
N LEU A 171 6.20 1.78 5.51
CA LEU A 171 6.70 0.41 5.42
C LEU A 171 7.69 0.29 4.25
N ASP A 172 8.76 -0.49 4.39
CA ASP A 172 9.80 -0.60 3.35
C ASP A 172 9.19 -1.09 2.01
N GLY A 173 8.31 -2.08 2.06
CA GLY A 173 7.55 -2.58 0.93
C GLY A 173 6.61 -1.54 0.30
N GLU A 174 6.00 -0.64 1.08
CA GLU A 174 5.19 0.47 0.56
C GLU A 174 6.07 1.51 -0.16
N GLU A 175 7.21 1.84 0.43
CA GLU A 175 8.17 2.78 -0.12
C GLU A 175 8.75 2.29 -1.44
N VAL A 176 9.22 1.03 -1.48
CA VAL A 176 9.76 0.41 -2.69
C VAL A 176 8.72 0.42 -3.82
N LYS A 177 7.47 0.04 -3.53
CA LYS A 177 6.36 0.12 -4.51
C LYS A 177 6.09 1.56 -4.97
N GLY A 178 6.29 2.53 -4.08
CA GLY A 178 6.16 3.96 -4.37
C GLY A 178 7.37 4.60 -5.06
N GLY A 179 8.49 3.89 -5.16
CA GLY A 179 9.75 4.42 -5.67
C GLY A 179 10.52 5.31 -4.67
N TYR A 180 10.23 5.16 -3.38
CA TYR A 180 10.90 5.84 -2.26
C TYR A 180 11.95 4.95 -1.62
N ASN A 181 12.98 5.58 -1.04
CA ASN A 181 14.13 4.90 -0.48
C ASN A 181 13.82 4.36 0.93
N PRO A 182 13.77 3.03 1.14
CA PRO A 182 13.37 2.43 2.42
C PRO A 182 14.44 2.49 3.52
N LYS A 183 15.47 3.32 3.33
CA LYS A 183 16.60 3.47 4.25
C LYS A 183 16.83 4.92 4.64
N GLY A 184 15.92 5.80 4.28
CA GLY A 184 16.03 7.23 4.52
C GLY A 184 15.30 8.04 3.47
N ALA A 185 15.11 9.32 3.76
CA ALA A 185 14.42 10.25 2.89
C ALA A 185 14.86 10.22 1.41
N GLY A 186 13.88 10.25 0.51
CA GLY A 186 14.09 10.49 -0.93
C GLY A 186 13.50 9.41 -1.83
N GLN A 187 13.86 9.47 -3.11
CA GLN A 187 13.43 8.48 -4.11
C GLN A 187 14.55 7.46 -4.35
N LEU A 188 14.20 6.19 -4.58
CA LEU A 188 15.16 5.13 -4.95
C LEU A 188 16.00 5.50 -6.17
N LEU A 189 15.37 6.17 -7.14
CA LEU A 189 16.01 6.62 -8.37
C LEU A 189 15.87 8.13 -8.51
N ASN A 190 16.83 8.88 -7.96
CA ASN A 190 16.95 10.30 -8.23
C ASN A 190 17.72 10.53 -9.54
N PHE A 191 17.03 10.46 -10.68
CA PHE A 191 17.63 10.66 -12.00
C PHE A 191 18.36 12.01 -12.12
N ASN A 192 17.83 13.08 -11.51
CA ASN A 192 18.45 14.41 -11.58
C ASN A 192 19.79 14.44 -10.84
N GLU A 193 19.87 13.80 -9.67
CA GLU A 193 21.10 13.67 -8.92
C GLU A 193 22.11 12.76 -9.62
N ALA A 194 21.68 11.62 -10.15
CA ALA A 194 22.52 10.73 -10.95
C ALA A 194 23.10 11.45 -12.19
N LEU A 195 22.28 12.24 -12.90
CA LEU A 195 22.70 13.06 -14.04
C LEU A 195 23.68 14.16 -13.64
N ASN A 196 23.47 14.82 -12.49
CA ASN A 196 24.38 15.85 -11.99
C ASN A 196 25.74 15.25 -11.59
N ASN A 197 25.74 14.09 -10.95
CA ASN A 197 26.96 13.37 -10.58
C ASN A 197 27.74 12.87 -11.80
N LEU A 198 27.04 12.49 -12.89
CA LEU A 198 27.68 12.13 -14.16
C LEU A 198 28.31 13.34 -14.86
N LYS A 199 27.64 14.50 -14.84
CA LYS A 199 28.12 15.74 -15.47
C LYS A 199 29.29 16.39 -14.72
N THR A 200 29.38 16.19 -13.41
CA THR A 200 30.44 16.78 -12.56
C THR A 200 31.69 15.89 -12.45
N LYS A 201 31.63 14.64 -12.92
CA LYS A 201 32.76 13.69 -13.00
C LYS A 201 33.44 13.62 -14.38
N GLN A 202 33.08 14.48 -15.33
CA GLN A 202 33.81 14.67 -16.61
C GLN A 202 34.58 15.98 -16.59
#